data_AF-A0A2V5LVY1-F1
#
_entry.id   AF-A0A2V5LVY1-F1
#
_cell.length_a   1.000
_cell.length_b   1.000
_cell.length_c   1.000
_cell.angle_alpha   90.00
_cell.angle_beta   90.00
_cell.angle_gamma   90.00
#
_symmetry.space_group_name_H-M   'P 1'
#
loop_
_entity.id
_entity.type
_entity.pdbx_description
1 polymer ?
#
loop_
_entity_poly.entity_id
_entity_poly.type
_entity_poly.pdbx_seq_one_letter_code
_entity_poly.pdbx_strand_id
1 'polypeptide(L)'
;MMKQMMEKSKLNDNHKLLSSLDGNWNFAIKMWMNPDPNAPPQESKGIATRKSIMGGRYVMMDVTGKMQMPGEDGKMKDMQFKGMGLEGYDNVKQKFVASWVDNMGTGIEFSEGTYDPATKSF
;
A
#
# COMPACT_ATOMS: atom_id res chain seq x y z
N MET A 1 20.80 6.32 26.59
CA MET A 1 20.36 6.71 25.24
C MET A 1 20.74 5.67 24.19
N MET A 2 22.03 5.37 23.97
CA MET A 2 22.49 4.42 22.95
C MET A 2 21.91 2.99 23.07
N LYS A 3 21.80 2.45 24.30
CA LYS A 3 21.17 1.14 24.54
C LYS A 3 19.71 1.07 24.07
N GLN A 4 18.91 2.09 24.39
CA GLN A 4 17.50 2.14 23.96
C GLN A 4 17.38 2.29 22.45
N MET A 5 18.23 3.11 21.82
CA MET A 5 18.27 3.25 20.37
C MET A 5 18.61 1.93 19.68
N MET A 6 19.60 1.19 20.20
CA MET A 6 19.94 -0.13 19.69
C MET A 6 18.77 -1.12 19.80
N GLU A 7 18.10 -1.19 20.96
CA GLU A 7 16.93 -2.06 21.12
C GLU A 7 15.79 -1.68 20.17
N LYS A 8 15.47 -0.39 20.04
CA LYS A 8 14.42 0.10 19.12
C LYS A 8 14.80 -0.06 17.64
N SER A 9 16.06 -0.31 17.33
CA SER A 9 16.51 -0.60 15.96
C SER A 9 16.47 -2.10 15.60
N LYS A 10 16.12 -3.00 16.53
CA LYS A 10 16.05 -4.44 16.22
C LYS A 10 14.76 -4.80 15.50
N LEU A 11 14.86 -5.73 14.56
CA LEU A 11 13.67 -6.35 13.98
C LEU A 11 12.95 -7.20 15.02
N ASN A 12 11.65 -7.36 14.84
CA ASN A 12 10.79 -8.23 15.63
C ASN A 12 9.75 -8.88 14.71
N ASP A 13 8.78 -9.58 15.29
CA ASP A 13 7.81 -10.36 14.52
C ASP A 13 6.88 -9.49 13.65
N ASN A 14 6.67 -8.22 13.99
CA ASN A 14 5.92 -7.29 13.13
C ASN A 14 6.65 -6.97 11.83
N HIS A 15 7.99 -6.91 11.86
CA HIS A 15 8.77 -6.74 10.64
C HIS A 15 8.71 -8.01 9.78
N LYS A 16 8.78 -9.19 10.41
CA LYS A 16 8.62 -10.47 9.70
C LYS A 16 7.22 -10.62 9.10
N LEU A 17 6.19 -10.13 9.79
CA LEU A 17 4.83 -10.12 9.29
C LEU A 17 4.72 -9.32 7.98
N LEU A 18 5.31 -8.12 7.91
CA LEU A 18 5.35 -7.35 6.65
C LEU A 18 6.09 -8.10 5.54
N SER A 19 7.29 -8.62 5.84
CA SER A 19 8.10 -9.39 4.88
C SER A 19 7.43 -10.67 4.40
N SER A 20 6.50 -11.25 5.19
CA SER A 20 5.76 -12.45 4.77
C SER A 20 4.82 -12.20 3.58
N LEU A 21 4.55 -10.93 3.26
CA LEU A 21 3.75 -10.51 2.12
C LEU A 21 4.60 -10.17 0.89
N ASP A 22 5.92 -10.38 0.95
CA ASP A 22 6.80 -10.21 -0.20
C ASP A 22 6.39 -11.15 -1.33
N GLY A 23 6.41 -10.64 -2.56
CA GLY A 23 6.03 -11.41 -3.72
C GLY A 23 5.45 -10.56 -4.84
N ASN A 24 4.94 -11.27 -5.85
CA ASN A 24 4.24 -10.68 -6.98
C ASN A 24 2.77 -11.06 -6.90
N TRP A 25 1.91 -10.05 -6.95
CA TRP A 25 0.49 -10.16 -6.71
C TRP A 25 -0.25 -9.66 -7.96
N ASN A 26 -1.18 -10.46 -8.46
CA ASN A 26 -2.18 -9.99 -9.40
C ASN A 26 -3.40 -9.56 -8.60
N PHE A 27 -3.92 -8.36 -8.87
CA PHE A 27 -5.11 -7.87 -8.20
C PHE A 27 -6.18 -7.43 -9.20
N ALA A 28 -7.42 -7.44 -8.73
CA ALA A 28 -8.56 -6.82 -9.41
C ALA A 28 -9.22 -5.83 -8.45
N ILE A 29 -9.42 -4.60 -8.91
CA ILE A 29 -10.08 -3.53 -8.15
C ILE A 29 -11.46 -3.31 -8.74
N LYS A 30 -12.45 -3.12 -7.86
CA LYS A 30 -13.79 -2.67 -8.21
C LYS A 30 -14.01 -1.28 -7.61
N MET A 31 -14.34 -0.31 -8.46
CA MET A 31 -14.57 1.08 -8.04
C MET A 31 -16.01 1.49 -8.35
N TRP A 32 -16.69 2.07 -7.36
CA TRP A 32 -18.02 2.64 -7.48
C TRP A 32 -17.91 4.17 -7.52
N MET A 33 -17.66 4.71 -8.72
CA MET A 33 -17.56 6.16 -8.93
C MET A 33 -18.88 6.78 -9.43
N ASN A 34 -19.89 5.97 -9.73
CA ASN A 34 -21.19 6.45 -10.14
C ASN A 34 -22.02 6.80 -8.88
N PRO A 35 -22.66 8.00 -8.80
CA PRO A 35 -23.54 8.34 -7.69
C PRO A 35 -24.80 7.47 -7.61
N ASP A 36 -25.18 6.76 -8.68
CA ASP A 36 -26.22 5.73 -8.63
C ASP A 36 -25.73 4.48 -7.87
N PRO A 37 -26.31 4.14 -6.70
CA PRO A 37 -25.88 2.99 -5.90
C PRO A 37 -26.12 1.64 -6.58
N ASN A 38 -26.91 1.58 -7.66
CA ASN A 38 -27.19 0.35 -8.39
C ASN A 38 -26.30 0.16 -9.63
N ALA A 39 -25.48 1.15 -9.99
CA ALA A 39 -24.59 1.04 -11.12
C ALA A 39 -23.50 -0.03 -10.89
N PRO A 40 -23.11 -0.80 -11.93
CA PRO A 40 -22.04 -1.76 -11.79
C PRO A 40 -20.70 -1.06 -11.50
N PRO A 41 -19.80 -1.70 -10.73
CA PRO A 41 -18.48 -1.17 -10.50
C PRO A 41 -17.67 -1.14 -11.80
N GLN A 42 -16.76 -0.17 -11.88
CA GLN A 42 -15.67 -0.23 -12.84
C GLN A 42 -14.64 -1.24 -12.34
N GLU A 43 -14.23 -2.15 -13.22
CA GLU A 43 -13.22 -3.16 -12.89
C GLU A 43 -11.86 -2.79 -13.50
N SER A 44 -10.83 -2.88 -12.68
CA SER A 44 -9.44 -2.67 -13.07
C SER A 44 -8.61 -3.88 -12.66
N LYS A 45 -7.56 -4.18 -13.42
CA LYS A 45 -6.56 -5.19 -13.07
C LYS A 45 -5.19 -4.57 -13.02
N GLY A 46 -4.33 -5.12 -12.17
CA GLY A 46 -2.95 -4.71 -12.05
C GLY A 46 -2.08 -5.75 -11.37
N ILE A 47 -0.81 -5.37 -11.27
CA ILE A 47 0.24 -6.15 -10.64
C ILE A 47 0.83 -5.29 -9.53
N ALA A 48 1.02 -5.91 -8.36
CA ALA A 48 1.77 -5.34 -7.26
C ALA A 48 2.99 -6.23 -6.97
N THR A 49 4.17 -5.63 -6.87
CA THR A 49 5.37 -6.31 -6.38
C THR A 49 5.71 -5.76 -5.00
N ARG A 50 5.91 -6.63 -4.02
CA ARG A 50 6.31 -6.29 -2.66
C ARG A 50 7.67 -6.92 -2.37
N LYS A 51 8.59 -6.13 -1.82
CA LYS A 51 9.94 -6.58 -1.53
C LYS A 51 10.49 -5.95 -0.26
N SER A 52 10.97 -6.78 0.66
CA SER A 52 11.74 -6.34 1.81
C SER A 52 13.05 -5.70 1.39
N ILE A 53 13.34 -4.54 1.98
CA ILE A 53 14.54 -3.75 1.74
C ILE A 53 15.27 -3.46 3.06
N MET A 54 16.50 -2.96 2.95
CA MET A 54 17.31 -2.53 4.11
C MET A 54 17.48 -3.62 5.18
N GLY A 55 17.61 -4.88 4.74
CA GLY A 55 17.76 -6.02 5.64
C GLY A 55 16.48 -6.41 6.38
N GLY A 56 15.30 -6.20 5.79
CA GLY A 56 14.00 -6.59 6.38
C GLY A 56 13.38 -5.51 7.27
N ARG A 57 13.83 -4.27 7.16
CA ARG A 57 13.34 -3.13 7.96
C ARG A 57 12.09 -2.50 7.40
N TYR A 58 11.99 -2.51 6.07
CA TYR A 58 10.89 -1.90 5.34
C TYR A 58 10.51 -2.81 4.18
N VAL A 59 9.30 -2.63 3.65
CA VAL A 59 8.84 -3.24 2.41
C VAL A 59 8.59 -2.12 1.42
N MET A 60 9.17 -2.25 0.23
CA MET A 60 8.86 -1.41 -0.92
C MET A 60 7.80 -2.13 -1.76
N MET A 61 6.76 -1.40 -2.14
CA MET A 61 5.67 -1.88 -2.97
C MET A 61 5.62 -1.06 -4.26
N ASP A 62 5.64 -1.73 -5.41
CA ASP A 62 5.41 -1.12 -6.72
C ASP A 62 4.09 -1.64 -7.28
N VAL A 63 3.25 -0.74 -7.79
CA VAL A 63 1.94 -1.07 -8.37
C VAL A 63 1.84 -0.53 -9.78
N THR A 64 1.39 -1.38 -10.69
CA THR A 64 1.04 -0.98 -12.06
C THR A 64 -0.33 -1.53 -12.42
N GLY A 65 -1.14 -0.75 -13.13
CA GLY A 65 -2.46 -1.18 -13.54
C GLY A 65 -3.06 -0.26 -14.61
N LYS A 66 -4.29 -0.55 -15.02
CA LYS A 66 -5.05 0.33 -15.91
C LYS A 66 -6.32 0.78 -15.20
N MET A 67 -6.59 2.06 -15.17
CA MET A 67 -7.80 2.62 -14.57
C MET A 67 -8.58 3.39 -15.63
N GLN A 68 -9.90 3.33 -15.58
CA GLN A 68 -10.73 4.20 -16.39
C GLN A 68 -11.08 5.44 -15.59
N MET A 69 -10.78 6.61 -16.14
CA MET A 69 -11.09 7.90 -15.51
C MET A 69 -11.82 8.81 -16.51
N PRO A 70 -12.74 9.67 -16.05
CA PRO A 70 -13.35 10.66 -16.91
C PRO A 70 -12.28 11.64 -17.40
N GLY A 71 -12.20 11.84 -18.70
CA GLY A 71 -11.40 12.91 -19.31
C GLY A 71 -12.07 14.27 -19.17
N GLU A 72 -11.39 15.31 -19.64
CA GLU A 72 -11.92 16.69 -19.68
C GLU A 72 -13.26 16.80 -20.45
N ASP A 73 -13.47 15.91 -21.41
CA ASP A 73 -14.70 15.78 -22.21
C ASP A 73 -15.80 14.97 -21.51
N GLY A 74 -15.60 14.58 -20.25
CA GLY A 74 -16.50 13.74 -19.46
C GLY A 74 -16.57 12.28 -19.91
N LYS A 75 -15.80 11.88 -20.94
CA LYS A 75 -15.77 10.50 -21.43
C LYS A 75 -14.74 9.70 -20.68
N MET A 76 -15.07 8.46 -20.34
CA MET A 76 -14.12 7.54 -19.71
C MET A 76 -12.97 7.23 -20.68
N LYS A 77 -11.73 7.37 -20.18
CA LYS A 77 -10.50 7.06 -20.90
C LYS A 77 -9.65 6.12 -20.06
N ASP A 78 -8.98 5.19 -20.73
CA ASP A 78 -7.99 4.33 -20.10
C ASP A 78 -6.75 5.15 -19.74
N MET A 79 -6.32 5.04 -18.49
CA MET A 79 -5.12 5.65 -17.96
C MET A 79 -4.23 4.56 -17.36
N GLN A 80 -2.93 4.65 -17.64
CA GLN A 80 -1.96 3.80 -16.98
C GLN A 80 -1.76 4.30 -15.55
N PHE A 81 -2.06 3.44 -14.58
CA PHE A 81 -1.81 3.69 -13.16
C PHE A 81 -0.41 3.20 -12.78
N LYS A 82 0.30 4.01 -12.01
CA LYS A 82 1.57 3.68 -11.35
C LYS A 82 1.57 4.25 -9.94
N GLY A 83 1.82 3.39 -8.97
CA GLY A 83 1.94 3.78 -7.57
C GLY A 83 3.11 3.08 -6.90
N MET A 84 3.59 3.68 -5.81
CA MET A 84 4.67 3.15 -5.01
C MET A 84 4.38 3.39 -3.53
N GLY A 85 4.64 2.38 -2.71
CA GLY A 85 4.50 2.42 -1.26
C GLY A 85 5.80 2.06 -0.54
N LEU A 86 6.01 2.67 0.61
CA LEU A 86 7.01 2.25 1.59
C LEU A 86 6.31 1.94 2.90
N GLU A 87 6.45 0.70 3.37
CA GLU A 87 5.81 0.20 4.59
C GLU A 87 6.87 -0.23 5.62
N GLY A 88 6.54 -0.11 6.91
CA GLY A 88 7.41 -0.54 7.99
C GLY A 88 6.67 -0.71 9.32
N TYR A 89 7.39 -1.16 10.34
CA TYR A 89 6.92 -1.17 11.72
C TYR A 89 7.82 -0.28 12.57
N ASP A 90 7.24 0.78 13.15
CA ASP A 90 7.96 1.70 14.01
C ASP A 90 7.99 1.16 15.44
N ASN A 91 9.16 0.73 15.91
CA ASN A 91 9.34 0.22 17.28
C ASN A 91 9.17 1.27 18.38
N VAL A 92 9.32 2.56 18.07
CA VAL A 92 9.10 3.66 19.00
C VAL A 92 7.61 3.91 19.15
N LYS A 93 6.89 4.05 18.03
CA LYS A 93 5.42 4.25 18.03
C LYS A 93 4.63 2.98 18.34
N GLN A 94 5.22 1.81 18.12
CA GLN A 94 4.55 0.51 18.13
C GLN A 94 3.38 0.43 17.15
N LYS A 95 3.59 0.93 15.93
CA LYS A 95 2.59 0.96 14.85
C LYS A 95 3.19 0.49 13.54
N PHE A 96 2.35 -0.09 12.70
CA PHE A 96 2.63 -0.18 11.28
C PHE A 96 2.50 1.20 10.68
N VAL A 97 3.43 1.57 9.82
CA VAL A 97 3.49 2.88 9.16
C VAL A 97 3.67 2.66 7.67
N ALA A 98 3.01 3.48 6.87
CA ALA A 98 3.18 3.47 5.44
C ALA A 98 3.13 4.88 4.85
N SER A 99 3.77 5.02 3.68
CA SER A 99 3.61 6.17 2.81
C SER A 99 3.33 5.71 1.40
N TRP A 100 2.53 6.48 0.67
CA TRP A 100 2.11 6.16 -0.69
C TRP A 100 2.20 7.39 -1.60
N VAL A 101 2.58 7.14 -2.85
CA VAL A 101 2.56 8.10 -3.96
C VAL A 101 2.11 7.40 -5.23
N ASP A 102 1.46 8.14 -6.13
CA ASP A 102 1.07 7.64 -7.45
C ASP A 102 1.01 8.76 -8.49
N ASN A 103 0.70 8.39 -9.73
CA ASN A 103 0.60 9.32 -10.85
C ASN A 103 -0.80 9.96 -11.02
N MET A 104 -1.67 9.86 -10.03
CA MET A 104 -3.01 10.48 -10.00
C MET A 104 -3.05 11.76 -9.16
N GLY A 105 -2.03 11.99 -8.32
CA GLY A 105 -1.94 13.17 -7.47
C GLY A 105 -0.50 13.63 -7.25
N THR A 106 -0.35 14.69 -6.46
CA THR A 106 0.95 15.25 -6.05
C THR A 106 1.18 15.15 -4.54
N GLY A 107 0.19 14.64 -3.79
CA GLY A 107 0.28 14.42 -2.36
C GLY A 107 1.09 13.18 -2.03
N ILE A 108 1.73 13.19 -0.86
CA ILE A 108 2.26 11.99 -0.23
C ILE A 108 1.24 11.59 0.82
N GLU A 109 0.64 10.42 0.65
CA GLU A 109 -0.27 9.86 1.64
C GLU A 109 0.53 9.17 2.74
N PHE A 110 0.07 9.33 3.98
CA PHE A 110 0.65 8.68 5.14
C PHE A 110 -0.44 7.92 5.88
N SER A 111 -0.13 6.72 6.34
CA SER A 111 -1.02 5.93 7.17
C SER A 111 -0.26 5.27 8.32
N GLU A 112 -0.96 5.05 9.42
CA GLU A 112 -0.47 4.25 10.52
C GLU A 112 -1.61 3.40 11.11
N GLY A 113 -1.27 2.20 11.59
CA GLY A 113 -2.24 1.19 12.01
C GLY A 113 -1.67 0.19 13.00
N THR A 114 -2.53 -0.73 13.45
CA THR A 114 -2.20 -1.76 14.44
C THR A 114 -2.69 -3.11 13.95
N TYR A 115 -1.89 -4.14 14.15
CA TYR A 115 -2.28 -5.49 13.77
C TYR A 115 -3.08 -6.19 14.87
N ASP A 116 -4.24 -6.72 14.51
CA ASP A 116 -5.01 -7.67 15.33
C ASP A 116 -4.67 -9.11 14.91
N PRO A 117 -3.96 -9.89 15.75
CA PRO A 117 -3.62 -11.28 15.44
C PRO A 117 -4.83 -12.23 15.37
N ALA A 118 -5.94 -11.91 16.05
CA ALA A 118 -7.12 -12.77 16.08
C ALA A 118 -7.84 -12.78 14.73
N THR A 119 -7.93 -11.63 14.08
CA THR A 119 -8.56 -11.43 12.77
C THR A 119 -7.56 -11.37 11.62
N LYS A 120 -6.26 -11.27 11.93
CA LYS A 120 -5.16 -11.08 10.98
C LYS A 120 -5.32 -9.82 10.12
N SER A 121 -5.79 -8.74 10.72
CA SER A 121 -6.00 -7.44 10.05
C SER A 121 -5.02 -6.38 10.57
N PHE A 122 -4.56 -5.49 9.68
CA PHE A 122 -3.75 -4.31 10.00
C PHE A 122 -4.59 -3.06 10.26
#